data_AF-A0A3N5HMI0-F1
#
_entry.id   AF-A0A3N5HMI0-F1
#
_cell.length_a   1.000
_cell.length_b   1.000
_cell.length_c   1.000
_cell.angle_alpha   90.00
_cell.angle_beta   90.00
_cell.angle_gamma   90.00
#
_symmetry.space_group_name_H-M   'P 1'
#
loop_
_entity.id
_entity.type
_entity.pdbx_description
1 polymer ?
#
loop_
_entity_poly.entity_id
_entity_poly.type
_entity_poly.pdbx_seq_one_letter_code
_entity_poly.pdbx_strand_id
1 'polypeptide(L)' 'MGANPPEPARGTWDGDTLTLRVTTPKAEGRYTYRFHGDDRYDFRIENSFDGGKTFGRFMEGTYQRSGGAPAR' A
#
# COMPACT_ATOMS: atom_id res chain seq x y z
N MET A 1 -16.82 -0.96 7.39
CA MET A 1 -16.06 -0.98 6.12
C MET A 1 -15.54 0.45 5.90
N GLY A 2 -14.28 0.62 5.53
CA GLY A 2 -13.43 1.79 5.84
C GLY A 2 -13.99 3.15 5.43
N ALA A 3 -13.90 4.12 6.33
CA ALA A 3 -14.08 5.52 5.97
C ALA A 3 -12.95 5.93 5.02
N ASN A 4 -13.30 6.64 3.95
CA ASN A 4 -12.28 7.26 3.11
C ASN A 4 -11.40 8.16 3.99
N PRO A 5 -10.07 8.10 3.85
CA PRO A 5 -9.22 8.98 4.61
C PRO A 5 -9.59 10.44 4.31
N PRO A 6 -9.66 11.31 5.34
CA PRO A 6 -10.07 12.70 5.16
C PRO A 6 -9.09 13.50 4.32
N GLU A 7 -7.85 12.98 4.17
CA GLU A 7 -6.78 13.57 3.39
C GLU A 7 -6.16 12.50 2.47
N PRO A 8 -5.52 12.92 1.36
CA PRO A 8 -4.73 12.01 0.54
C PRO A 8 -3.69 11.26 1.38
N ALA A 9 -3.58 9.95 1.17
CA ALA A 9 -2.55 9.15 1.82
C ALA A 9 -1.16 9.72 1.47
N ARG A 10 -0.30 9.86 2.48
CA ARG A 10 1.09 10.30 2.33
C ARG A 10 2.03 9.13 2.51
N GLY A 11 3.20 9.20 1.90
CA GLY A 11 4.14 8.10 1.95
C GLY A 11 5.51 8.43 1.43
N THR A 12 6.37 7.43 1.45
CA THR A 12 7.79 7.54 1.11
C THR A 12 8.18 6.45 0.13
N TRP A 13 9.12 6.81 -0.74
CA TRP A 13 9.84 5.86 -1.59
C TRP A 13 11.11 5.38 -0.88
N ASP A 14 11.39 4.09 -1.00
CA ASP A 14 12.66 3.46 -0.65
C ASP A 14 13.04 2.47 -1.75
N GLY A 15 13.94 2.90 -2.65
CA GLY A 15 14.21 2.20 -3.92
C GLY A 15 12.91 1.95 -4.69
N ASP A 16 12.65 0.68 -5.00
CA ASP A 16 11.45 0.23 -5.72
C ASP A 16 10.22 0.03 -4.81
N THR A 17 10.26 0.51 -3.57
CA THR A 17 9.18 0.33 -2.60
C THR A 17 8.49 1.66 -2.27
N LEU A 18 7.19 1.76 -2.58
CA LEU A 18 6.33 2.85 -2.10
C LEU A 18 5.55 2.38 -0.87
N THR A 19 5.71 3.10 0.24
CA THR A 19 4.89 2.88 1.44
C THR A 19 3.98 4.08 1.68
N LEU A 20 2.67 3.88 1.61
CA LEU A 20 1.67 4.87 1.98
C LEU A 20 1.12 4.58 3.38
N ARG A 21 0.84 5.63 4.13
CA ARG A 21 0.17 5.58 5.43
C ARG A 21 -1.16 6.31 5.37
N VAL A 22 -2.15 5.70 6.01
CA VAL A 22 -3.48 6.25 6.22
C VAL A 22 -3.78 6.20 7.71
N THR A 23 -4.05 7.35 8.30
CA THR A 23 -4.48 7.42 9.70
C THR A 23 -5.96 7.78 9.75
N THR A 24 -6.72 7.00 10.51
CA THR A 24 -8.12 7.27 10.83
C THR A 24 -8.28 7.31 12.35
N PRO A 25 -9.38 7.84 12.90
CA PRO A 25 -9.61 7.81 14.34
C PRO A 25 -9.61 6.40 14.96
N LYS A 26 -9.87 5.35 14.15
CA LYS A 26 -9.99 3.97 14.61
C LYS A 26 -8.73 3.13 14.41
N ALA A 27 -7.93 3.44 13.39
CA ALA A 27 -6.82 2.59 12.94
C ALA A 27 -5.82 3.35 12.08
N GLU A 28 -4.62 2.81 12.00
CA GLU A 28 -3.61 3.16 11.00
C GLU A 28 -3.48 2.05 9.95
N GLY A 29 -3.57 2.41 8.68
CA GLY A 29 -3.30 1.53 7.55
C GLY A 29 -1.92 1.81 6.95
N ARG A 30 -1.18 0.74 6.65
CA ARG A 30 0.06 0.77 5.87
C ARG A 30 -0.16 -0.01 4.57
N TYR A 31 0.15 0.64 3.46
CA TYR A 31 0.05 0.09 2.11
C TYR A 31 1.43 0.08 1.49
N THR A 32 1.96 -1.11 1.22
CA THR A 32 3.30 -1.28 0.67
C THR A 32 3.19 -1.84 -0.74
N TYR A 33 3.77 -1.13 -1.70
CA TYR A 33 3.93 -1.55 -3.08
C TYR A 33 5.42 -1.76 -3.33
N ARG A 34 5.82 -2.98 -3.69
CA ARG A 34 7.20 -3.27 -4.12
C ARG A 34 7.18 -3.59 -5.61
N PHE A 35 7.72 -2.68 -6.42
CA PHE A 35 7.73 -2.80 -7.86
C PHE A 35 8.85 -3.74 -8.33
N HIS A 36 8.54 -4.52 -9.36
CA HIS A 36 9.45 -5.47 -10.00
C HIS A 36 9.50 -5.16 -11.51
N GLY A 37 9.98 -3.96 -11.84
CA GLY A 37 9.86 -3.37 -13.17
C GLY A 37 8.46 -2.78 -13.43
N ASP A 38 8.13 -2.59 -14.71
CA ASP A 38 6.98 -1.76 -15.11
C ASP A 38 5.62 -2.47 -15.03
N ASP A 39 5.64 -3.80 -14.95
CA ASP A 39 4.45 -4.63 -15.15
C ASP A 39 4.14 -5.58 -13.99
N ARG A 40 4.93 -5.56 -12.91
CA ARG A 40 4.71 -6.43 -11.75
C ARG A 40 4.98 -5.71 -10.45
N TYR A 41 4.18 -5.98 -9.43
CA TYR A 41 4.46 -5.52 -8.07
C TYR A 41 3.89 -6.46 -7.01
N ASP A 42 4.53 -6.52 -5.86
CA ASP A 42 3.93 -7.06 -4.65
C ASP A 42 3.19 -5.95 -3.91
N PHE A 43 2.01 -6.28 -3.40
CA PHE A 43 1.17 -5.38 -2.63
C PHE A 43 0.88 -5.99 -1.26
N ARG A 44 0.94 -5.16 -0.22
CA ARG A 44 0.57 -5.56 1.13
C ARG A 44 -0.24 -4.46 1.81
N ILE A 45 -1.29 -4.87 2.50
CA ILE A 45 -2.07 -4.03 3.41
C ILE A 45 -1.86 -4.56 4.83
N GLU A 46 -1.45 -3.67 5.72
CA GLU A 46 -1.37 -3.94 7.14
C GLU A 46 -2.16 -2.88 7.92
N ASN A 47 -2.79 -3.28 9.02
CA ASN A 47 -3.51 -2.36 9.89
C ASN A 47 -2.96 -2.44 11.32
N SER A 48 -2.91 -1.29 11.98
CA SER A 48 -2.66 -1.15 13.40
C SER A 48 -3.91 -0.59 14.07
N PHE A 49 -4.25 -1.17 15.23
CA PHE A 49 -5.32 -0.70 16.10
C PHE A 49 -4.79 -0.19 17.46
N ASP A 50 -3.47 -0.13 17.61
CA ASP A 50 -2.76 0.24 18.85
C ASP A 50 -1.90 1.50 18.69
N GLY A 51 -2.27 2.36 17.74
CA GLY A 51 -1.58 3.64 17.46
C GLY A 51 -0.24 3.45 16.76
N GLY A 52 -0.18 2.53 15.81
CA GLY A 52 1.00 2.31 14.97
C GLY A 52 2.11 1.47 15.61
N LYS A 53 1.86 0.81 16.76
CA LYS A 53 2.88 0.00 17.45
C LYS A 53 3.02 -1.38 16.82
N THR A 54 1.90 -2.03 16.52
CA THR A 54 1.87 -3.33 15.85
C THR A 54 1.00 -3.27 14.60
N PHE A 55 1.52 -3.85 13.52
CA PHE A 55 0.85 -3.91 12.23
C PHE A 55 0.53 -5.36 11.89
N GLY A 56 -0.75 -5.68 11.87
CA GLY A 56 -1.25 -6.98 11.45
C GLY A 56 -1.49 -7.00 9.94
N ARG A 57 -0.97 -8.01 9.24
CA ARG A 57 -1.22 -8.20 7.81
C ARG A 57 -2.69 -8.52 7.57
N PHE A 58 -3.33 -7.69 6.76
CA PHE A 58 -4.71 -7.87 6.33
C PHE A 58 -4.78 -8.57 4.96
N MET A 59 -3.95 -8.14 4.01
CA MET A 59 -3.92 -8.69 2.66
C MET A 59 -2.49 -8.63 2.11
N GLU A 60 -2.15 -9.59 1.28
CA GLU A 60 -1.00 -9.50 0.37
C GLU A 60 -1.35 -10.11 -0.98
N GLY A 61 -0.66 -9.69 -2.03
CA GLY A 61 -0.79 -10.27 -3.35
C GLY A 61 0.29 -9.76 -4.30
N THR A 62 0.59 -10.58 -5.30
CA THR A 62 1.47 -10.18 -6.41
C THR A 62 0.59 -9.90 -7.63
N TYR A 63 0.76 -8.73 -8.22
CA TYR A 63 -0.05 -8.26 -9.33
C TYR A 63 0.81 -8.14 -10.58
N GLN A 64 0.26 -8.57 -11.72
CA GLN A 64 0.86 -8.43 -13.04
C GLN A 64 -0.07 -7.56 -13.90
N ARG A 65 0.49 -6.62 -14.66
CA ARG A 65 -0.25 -5.84 -15.65
C ARG A 65 -0.75 -6.79 -16.75
N SER A 66 -2.06 -6.89 -16.92
CA SER A 66 -2.65 -7.61 -18.05
C SER A 66 -2.71 -6.69 -19.27
N GLY A 67 -1.74 -6.84 -20.19
CA GLY A 67 -1.80 -6.34 -21.57
C GLY A 67 -2.15 -4.85 -21.72
N GLY A 68 -1.19 -3.96 -21.48
CA GLY A 68 -1.19 -2.60 -22.03
C GLY A 68 -0.22 -2.55 -23.22
N ALA A 69 -0.55 -1.80 -24.28
CA ALA A 69 0.34 -1.61 -25.42
C ALA A 69 1.77 -1.22 -24.96
N PRO A 70 2.83 -1.68 -25.66
CA PRO A 70 4.20 -1.38 -25.26
C PRO A 70 4.39 0.14 -25.12
N ALA A 71 5.11 0.55 -24.07
CA ALA A 71 5.57 1.91 -23.92
C ALA A 71 6.28 2.34 -25.21
N ARG A 72 5.85 3.49 -25.76
CA ARG A 72 6.47 4.11 -26.94
C ARG A 72 7.83 4.69 -26.60
#